data_AF-A0A7W0MIR4-F1
#
_entry.id   AF-A0A7W0MIR4-F1
#
_cell.length_a   1.000
_cell.length_b   1.000
_cell.length_c   1.000
_cell.angle_alpha   90.00
_cell.angle_beta   90.00
_cell.angle_gamma   90.00
#
_symmetry.space_group_name_H-M   'P 1'
#
loop_
_entity.id
_entity.type
_entity.pdbx_description
1 polymer ?
#
loop_
_entity_poly.entity_id
_entity_poly.type
_entity_poly.pdbx_seq_one_letter_code
_entity_poly.pdbx_strand_id
1 'polypeptide(L)'
;MKRTAVLSILLMLGLVTTSLPLSESIAYWSNSAEAKRQRKRYRRHTRAWWRRRRAQLRRQRERREARDRRRDEAAQLLRRSHGVFVAPRAAKSGSPATLTASTHVAPAAVSVALPVPNSWSVVAGMSRLSGETRFNVKANDGRVSGTAAWSRVAALPDQTSVLSPRTKLLAGVPTTSLRRIVIDRMIAAGGWVINDTERQLGGRSVFVVFAQSTGADGARQNLAFYFTEFDGQIFSLATTATANFADQLAAQSEQFVAAVHERRHSAQATR
;
A
#
# COMPACT_ATOMS: atom_id res chain seq x y z
N MET A 1 69.18 -57.79 -15.10
CA MET A 1 68.28 -57.37 -14.00
C MET A 1 68.03 -55.85 -14.01
N LYS A 2 67.51 -55.28 -15.12
CA LYS A 2 67.26 -53.82 -15.28
C LYS A 2 66.01 -53.52 -16.13
N ARG A 3 65.00 -54.40 -16.10
CA ARG A 3 63.77 -54.27 -16.91
C ARG A 3 62.47 -54.31 -16.10
N THR A 4 62.54 -54.48 -14.78
CA THR A 4 61.39 -54.45 -13.86
C THR A 4 61.23 -53.10 -13.14
N ALA A 5 62.23 -52.22 -13.17
CA ALA A 5 62.17 -50.90 -12.54
C ALA A 5 61.44 -49.83 -13.37
N VAL A 6 61.23 -50.06 -14.67
CA VAL A 6 60.66 -49.06 -15.60
C VAL A 6 59.12 -49.03 -15.56
N LEU A 7 58.46 -50.13 -15.19
CA LEU A 7 56.99 -50.21 -15.10
C LEU A 7 56.41 -49.64 -13.78
N SER A 8 57.23 -49.50 -12.74
CA SER A 8 56.81 -48.93 -11.44
C SER A 8 56.79 -47.40 -11.42
N ILE A 9 57.58 -46.74 -12.28
CA ILE A 9 57.71 -45.27 -12.27
C ILE A 9 56.58 -44.62 -13.09
N LEU A 10 56.09 -45.31 -14.13
CA LEU A 10 54.99 -44.81 -14.98
C LEU A 10 53.60 -44.95 -14.34
N LEU A 11 53.45 -45.82 -13.33
CA LEU A 11 52.18 -46.01 -12.61
C LEU A 11 52.01 -45.06 -11.42
N MET A 12 53.08 -44.40 -10.95
CA MET A 12 53.07 -43.41 -9.86
C MET A 12 52.89 -41.95 -10.32
N LEU A 13 53.00 -41.66 -11.61
CA LEU A 13 52.84 -40.31 -12.17
C LEU A 13 51.41 -39.97 -12.66
N GLY A 14 50.47 -40.93 -12.58
CA GLY A 14 49.11 -40.78 -13.14
C GLY A 14 47.98 -40.44 -12.15
N LEU A 15 48.22 -40.36 -10.83
CA LEU A 15 47.14 -40.23 -9.83
C LEU A 15 47.29 -39.06 -8.83
N VAL A 16 48.22 -38.12 -9.06
CA VAL A 16 48.37 -36.92 -8.21
C VAL A 16 48.17 -35.64 -9.04
N THR A 17 46.98 -35.52 -9.64
CA THR A 17 46.48 -34.28 -10.24
C THR A 17 45.14 -33.92 -9.64
N THR A 18 45.08 -33.65 -8.34
CA THR A 18 44.13 -32.68 -7.77
C THR A 18 44.63 -32.14 -6.43
N SER A 19 44.87 -30.83 -6.42
CA SER A 19 44.91 -29.90 -5.27
C SER A 19 45.97 -30.05 -4.19
N LEU A 20 47.08 -29.32 -4.39
CA LEU A 20 47.87 -28.60 -3.38
C LEU A 20 48.05 -27.14 -3.90
N PRO A 21 48.47 -26.14 -3.11
CA PRO A 21 48.62 -26.04 -1.66
C PRO A 21 48.05 -24.73 -1.04
N LEU A 22 48.11 -24.66 0.29
CA LEU A 22 47.90 -23.50 1.18
C LEU A 22 48.96 -22.39 1.00
N SER A 23 48.56 -21.16 1.38
CA SER A 23 49.30 -20.15 2.19
C SER A 23 49.46 -18.76 1.55
N GLU A 24 49.04 -17.74 2.32
CA GLU A 24 49.56 -16.37 2.39
C GLU A 24 49.53 -15.45 1.15
N SER A 25 48.62 -14.46 1.18
CA SER A 25 48.93 -13.09 0.72
C SER A 25 48.06 -12.07 1.45
N ILE A 26 48.71 -11.39 2.40
CA ILE A 26 48.39 -10.05 2.86
C ILE A 26 48.75 -9.07 1.73
N ALA A 27 47.94 -8.02 1.58
CA ALA A 27 48.06 -6.90 0.63
C ALA A 27 47.78 -7.30 -0.84
N TYR A 28 46.84 -6.70 -1.55
CA TYR A 28 46.57 -5.28 -1.75
C TYR A 28 45.12 -5.20 -2.26
N TRP A 29 44.28 -4.35 -1.68
CA TRP A 29 43.17 -3.62 -2.36
C TRP A 29 42.50 -2.67 -1.35
N SER A 30 43.32 -1.89 -0.66
CA SER A 30 42.98 -0.49 -0.43
C SER A 30 42.94 0.17 -1.81
N ASN A 31 41.72 0.46 -2.30
CA ASN A 31 41.34 1.50 -3.28
C ASN A 31 40.04 1.11 -4.00
N SER A 32 38.94 1.05 -3.25
CA SER A 32 37.60 1.23 -3.85
C SER A 32 36.62 1.96 -2.91
N ALA A 33 37.16 2.65 -1.89
CA ALA A 33 36.42 3.55 -1.02
C ALA A 33 36.08 4.91 -1.68
N GLU A 34 36.55 5.18 -2.91
CA GLU A 34 36.38 6.50 -3.57
C GLU A 34 35.54 6.49 -4.85
N ALA A 35 34.90 5.38 -5.22
CA ALA A 35 34.10 5.29 -6.46
C ALA A 35 32.57 5.28 -6.25
N LYS A 36 32.05 5.71 -5.10
CA LYS A 36 30.59 5.84 -4.86
C LYS A 36 30.11 7.27 -4.57
N ARG A 37 30.86 8.27 -5.01
CA ARG A 37 30.35 9.63 -5.22
C ARG A 37 29.94 9.83 -6.68
N GLN A 38 29.00 9.05 -7.21
CA GLN A 38 28.36 9.38 -8.49
C GLN A 38 26.84 9.08 -8.52
N ARG A 39 26.10 10.18 -8.48
CA ARG A 39 24.83 10.47 -9.17
C ARG A 39 23.56 9.74 -8.70
N LYS A 40 22.82 10.42 -7.81
CA LYS A 40 21.35 10.34 -7.73
C LYS A 40 20.75 10.72 -9.09
N ARG A 41 20.62 9.76 -10.02
CA ARG A 41 19.82 9.95 -11.23
C ARG A 41 18.36 9.70 -10.88
N TYR A 42 17.53 10.73 -11.01
CA TYR A 42 16.07 10.59 -11.09
C TYR A 42 15.75 9.47 -12.09
N ARG A 43 15.11 8.39 -11.62
CA ARG A 43 14.58 7.35 -12.52
C ARG A 43 13.39 7.94 -13.25
N ARG A 44 13.65 8.73 -14.30
CA ARG A 44 12.64 9.03 -15.32
C ARG A 44 12.16 7.69 -15.83
N HIS A 45 10.90 7.35 -15.57
CA HIS A 45 10.28 6.16 -16.13
C HIS A 45 10.49 6.19 -17.66
N THR A 46 11.28 5.25 -18.18
CA THR A 46 11.56 5.16 -19.60
C THR A 46 10.23 5.08 -20.36
N ARG A 47 10.16 5.62 -21.59
CA ARG A 47 8.96 5.53 -22.44
C ARG A 47 8.42 4.09 -22.58
N ALA A 48 9.30 3.09 -22.46
CA ALA A 48 8.94 1.67 -22.40
C ALA A 48 8.07 1.31 -21.18
N TRP A 49 8.33 1.89 -20.02
CA TRP A 49 7.53 1.69 -18.80
C TRP A 49 6.10 2.23 -18.99
N TRP A 50 5.95 3.45 -19.53
CA TRP A 50 4.63 4.02 -19.83
C TRP A 50 3.86 3.25 -20.89
N ARG A 51 4.54 2.65 -21.86
CA ARG A 51 3.91 1.76 -22.86
C ARG A 51 3.40 0.47 -22.20
N ARG A 52 4.20 -0.18 -21.36
CA ARG A 52 3.77 -1.39 -20.60
C ARG A 52 2.62 -1.08 -19.66
N ARG A 53 2.68 0.04 -18.92
CA ARG A 53 1.62 0.49 -18.01
C ARG A 53 0.31 0.73 -18.77
N ARG A 54 0.35 1.41 -19.92
CA ARG A 54 -0.84 1.62 -20.76
C ARG A 54 -1.39 0.31 -21.33
N ALA A 55 -0.54 -0.62 -21.74
CA ALA A 55 -0.97 -1.94 -22.19
C ALA A 55 -1.63 -2.76 -21.06
N GLN A 56 -1.10 -2.69 -19.82
CA GLN A 56 -1.73 -3.31 -18.66
C GLN A 56 -3.10 -2.70 -18.34
N LEU A 57 -3.24 -1.37 -18.42
CA LEU A 57 -4.52 -0.70 -18.24
C LEU A 57 -5.55 -1.08 -19.33
N ARG A 58 -5.13 -1.21 -20.60
CA ARG A 58 -5.99 -1.71 -21.69
C ARG A 58 -6.50 -3.12 -21.40
N ARG A 59 -5.60 -4.05 -21.04
CA ARG A 59 -5.97 -5.42 -20.66
C ARG A 59 -6.92 -5.47 -19.46
N GLN A 60 -6.78 -4.56 -18.51
CA GLN A 60 -7.71 -4.47 -17.38
C GLN A 60 -9.10 -3.97 -17.81
N ARG A 61 -9.18 -3.00 -18.73
CA ARG A 61 -10.45 -2.52 -19.30
C ARG A 61 -11.16 -3.61 -20.10
N GLU A 62 -10.44 -4.28 -21.00
CA GLU A 62 -10.98 -5.42 -21.77
C GLU A 62 -11.52 -6.52 -20.86
N ARG A 63 -10.83 -6.82 -19.74
CA ARG A 63 -11.30 -7.79 -18.75
C ARG A 63 -12.54 -7.31 -17.98
N ARG A 64 -12.71 -6.01 -17.75
CA ARG A 64 -13.92 -5.44 -17.14
C ARG A 64 -15.08 -5.54 -18.12
N GLU A 65 -14.90 -5.07 -19.36
CA GLU A 65 -15.91 -5.13 -20.43
C GLU A 65 -16.35 -6.57 -20.73
N ALA A 66 -15.42 -7.54 -20.77
CA ALA A 66 -15.76 -8.95 -20.97
C ALA A 66 -16.58 -9.54 -19.80
N ARG A 67 -16.36 -9.06 -18.57
CA ARG A 67 -17.16 -9.49 -17.41
C ARG A 67 -18.56 -8.87 -17.44
N ASP A 68 -18.65 -7.60 -17.85
CA ASP A 68 -19.93 -6.91 -17.95
C ASP A 68 -20.78 -7.53 -19.06
N ARG A 69 -20.20 -7.83 -20.23
CA ARG A 69 -20.89 -8.59 -21.29
C ARG A 69 -21.42 -9.94 -20.81
N ARG A 70 -20.60 -10.72 -20.09
CA ARG A 70 -21.04 -12.01 -19.52
C ARG A 70 -22.16 -11.85 -18.49
N ARG A 71 -22.17 -10.76 -17.73
CA ARG A 71 -23.25 -10.45 -16.79
C ARG A 71 -24.54 -10.07 -17.51
N ASP A 72 -24.43 -9.26 -18.56
CA ASP A 72 -25.59 -8.87 -19.36
C ASP A 72 -26.20 -10.06 -20.09
N GLU A 73 -25.36 -10.93 -20.67
CA GLU A 73 -25.79 -12.21 -21.26
C GLU A 73 -26.49 -13.11 -20.23
N ALA A 74 -25.91 -13.26 -19.03
CA ALA A 74 -26.54 -14.03 -17.95
C ALA A 74 -27.87 -13.42 -17.48
N ALA A 75 -27.96 -12.09 -17.40
CA ALA A 75 -29.18 -11.38 -17.04
C ALA A 75 -30.28 -11.52 -18.12
N GLN A 76 -29.89 -11.53 -19.41
CA GLN A 76 -30.83 -11.77 -20.51
C GLN A 76 -31.38 -13.20 -20.50
N LEU A 77 -30.54 -14.20 -20.19
CA LEU A 77 -30.99 -15.59 -20.02
C LEU A 77 -31.97 -15.73 -18.84
N LEU A 78 -31.71 -15.07 -17.71
CA LEU A 78 -32.62 -15.04 -16.56
C LEU A 78 -33.94 -14.32 -16.85
N ARG A 79 -33.91 -13.24 -17.64
CA ARG A 79 -35.12 -12.53 -18.08
C ARG A 79 -35.97 -13.34 -19.04
N ARG A 80 -35.34 -14.17 -19.90
CA ARG A 80 -36.06 -15.07 -20.81
C ARG A 80 -36.70 -16.25 -20.06
N SER A 81 -36.23 -16.60 -18.87
CA SER A 81 -36.75 -17.71 -18.06
C SER A 81 -37.80 -17.32 -17.00
N HIS A 82 -37.99 -16.03 -16.69
CA HIS A 82 -38.96 -15.56 -15.69
C HIS A 82 -40.15 -14.83 -16.33
N GLY A 83 -41.10 -15.62 -16.85
CA GLY A 83 -42.48 -15.20 -16.97
C GLY A 83 -43.20 -15.43 -15.63
N VAL A 84 -43.84 -14.37 -15.12
CA VAL A 84 -44.77 -14.35 -13.96
C VAL A 84 -44.09 -14.56 -12.60
N PHE A 85 -43.91 -13.48 -11.82
CA PHE A 85 -44.28 -13.47 -10.40
C PHE A 85 -44.43 -12.04 -9.87
N VAL A 86 -45.51 -11.84 -9.11
CA VAL A 86 -46.05 -10.58 -8.60
C VAL A 86 -45.20 -10.03 -7.44
N ALA A 87 -45.00 -8.71 -7.43
CA ALA A 87 -44.32 -7.99 -6.36
C ALA A 87 -45.23 -7.76 -5.14
N PRO A 88 -44.72 -7.83 -3.90
CA PRO A 88 -45.35 -7.17 -2.78
C PRO A 88 -44.70 -5.81 -2.48
N ARG A 89 -45.59 -4.89 -2.09
CA ARG A 89 -45.38 -3.53 -1.58
C ARG A 89 -45.18 -3.55 -0.06
N ALA A 90 -44.57 -2.47 0.47
CA ALA A 90 -44.41 -2.04 1.88
C ALA A 90 -42.99 -2.29 2.45
N ALA A 91 -42.36 -1.46 3.29
CA ALA A 91 -42.70 -0.19 3.94
C ALA A 91 -41.39 0.55 4.36
N LYS A 92 -41.56 1.80 4.81
CA LYS A 92 -40.56 2.74 5.33
C LYS A 92 -39.78 2.24 6.55
N SER A 93 -38.69 2.96 6.81
CA SER A 93 -37.95 3.22 8.06
C SER A 93 -36.71 2.38 8.37
N GLY A 94 -35.59 3.09 8.60
CA GLY A 94 -34.28 2.53 8.93
C GLY A 94 -33.17 3.54 8.64
N SER A 95 -32.93 4.47 9.58
CA SER A 95 -31.79 5.39 9.58
C SER A 95 -30.46 4.65 9.33
N PRO A 96 -29.51 5.20 8.57
CA PRO A 96 -28.21 4.55 8.40
C PRO A 96 -27.47 4.49 9.74
N ALA A 97 -27.24 3.27 10.20
CA ALA A 97 -26.45 2.94 11.37
C ALA A 97 -25.07 3.62 11.26
N THR A 98 -24.84 4.55 12.18
CA THR A 98 -23.53 5.13 12.44
C THR A 98 -22.68 4.03 13.05
N LEU A 99 -21.70 3.52 12.29
CA LEU A 99 -20.67 2.63 12.82
C LEU A 99 -19.86 3.42 13.85
N THR A 100 -20.22 3.23 15.11
CA THR A 100 -19.55 3.77 16.29
C THR A 100 -18.10 3.30 16.36
N ALA A 101 -17.22 4.27 16.61
CA ALA A 101 -15.80 4.11 16.77
C ALA A 101 -15.42 3.47 18.12
N SER A 102 -14.33 2.67 18.13
CA SER A 102 -13.17 2.74 19.05
C SER A 102 -12.57 1.34 19.23
N THR A 103 -11.27 1.15 18.98
CA THR A 103 -10.23 1.41 19.98
C THR A 103 -9.02 2.07 19.32
N HIS A 104 -8.98 3.41 19.33
CA HIS A 104 -7.76 4.19 19.18
C HIS A 104 -7.64 5.02 20.46
N VAL A 105 -6.63 4.75 21.28
CA VAL A 105 -6.32 5.60 22.44
C VAL A 105 -5.88 6.95 21.88
N ALA A 106 -6.69 7.98 22.15
CA ALA A 106 -6.56 9.31 21.59
C ALA A 106 -5.34 10.06 22.17
N PRO A 107 -4.38 10.50 21.34
CA PRO A 107 -3.42 11.53 21.73
C PRO A 107 -3.87 12.93 21.26
N ALA A 108 -3.35 13.96 21.93
CA ALA A 108 -3.69 15.37 21.75
C ALA A 108 -3.81 15.84 20.29
N ALA A 109 -4.84 16.66 20.04
CA ALA A 109 -5.19 17.19 18.73
C ALA A 109 -4.09 18.11 18.17
N VAL A 110 -3.37 17.63 17.15
CA VAL A 110 -2.48 18.49 16.35
C VAL A 110 -3.33 19.18 15.29
N SER A 111 -3.53 20.49 15.46
CA SER A 111 -4.25 21.32 14.47
C SER A 111 -3.31 21.65 13.30
N VAL A 112 -3.16 20.71 12.36
CA VAL A 112 -2.51 20.98 11.06
C VAL A 112 -3.58 21.47 10.10
N ALA A 113 -3.40 22.66 9.51
CA ALA A 113 -4.25 23.11 8.40
C ALA A 113 -3.99 22.21 7.17
N LEU A 114 -4.86 21.22 6.95
CA LEU A 114 -4.72 20.24 5.88
C LEU A 114 -5.05 20.84 4.50
N PRO A 115 -4.30 20.54 3.43
CA PRO A 115 -4.65 20.90 2.07
C PRO A 115 -5.76 19.97 1.56
N VAL A 116 -7.00 20.32 1.87
CA VAL A 116 -8.18 19.51 1.52
C VAL A 116 -8.59 19.77 0.07
N PRO A 117 -8.72 18.74 -0.80
CA PRO A 117 -9.22 18.91 -2.16
C PRO A 117 -10.64 19.49 -2.20
N ASN A 118 -10.99 20.22 -3.26
CA ASN A 118 -12.32 20.85 -3.39
C ASN A 118 -13.50 19.85 -3.33
N SER A 119 -13.26 18.59 -3.69
CA SER A 119 -14.27 17.53 -3.62
C SER A 119 -14.44 16.94 -2.21
N TRP A 120 -13.61 17.34 -1.25
CA TRP A 120 -13.61 16.84 0.11
C TRP A 120 -14.23 17.87 1.04
N SER A 121 -15.10 17.42 1.93
CA SER A 121 -15.76 18.29 2.91
C SER A 121 -15.54 17.71 4.30
N VAL A 122 -15.08 18.55 5.24
CA VAL A 122 -14.87 18.15 6.63
C VAL A 122 -16.21 17.83 7.28
N VAL A 123 -16.31 16.68 7.93
CA VAL A 123 -17.50 16.32 8.71
C VAL A 123 -17.42 17.06 10.05
N ALA A 124 -18.19 18.13 10.18
CA ALA A 124 -18.25 18.93 11.41
C ALA A 124 -18.80 18.11 12.58
N GLY A 125 -18.30 18.37 13.80
CA GLY A 125 -18.81 17.77 15.05
C GLY A 125 -18.05 16.55 15.58
N MET A 126 -17.47 15.70 14.73
CA MET A 126 -16.70 14.51 15.17
C MET A 126 -15.18 14.71 15.17
N SER A 127 -14.70 15.79 14.54
CA SER A 127 -13.28 15.95 14.25
C SER A 127 -12.40 16.38 15.43
N ARG A 128 -12.99 16.91 16.52
CA ARG A 128 -12.25 17.47 17.66
C ARG A 128 -12.13 16.54 18.87
N LEU A 129 -13.01 15.55 19.00
CA LEU A 129 -13.08 14.68 20.18
C LEU A 129 -12.14 13.46 20.11
N SER A 130 -11.79 12.98 18.91
CA SER A 130 -10.99 11.75 18.74
C SER A 130 -9.58 11.97 18.17
N GLY A 131 -9.19 13.22 17.87
CA GLY A 131 -7.95 13.51 17.15
C GLY A 131 -7.95 13.00 15.68
N GLU A 132 -9.11 12.58 15.17
CA GLU A 132 -9.33 12.11 13.81
C GLU A 132 -10.10 13.18 13.02
N THR A 133 -9.60 13.59 11.86
CA THR A 133 -10.32 14.45 10.92
C THR A 133 -11.02 13.60 9.88
N ARG A 134 -12.37 13.64 9.84
CA ARG A 134 -13.17 12.91 8.86
C ARG A 134 -13.63 13.81 7.72
N PHE A 135 -13.67 13.22 6.53
CA PHE A 135 -14.05 13.88 5.29
C PHE A 135 -15.11 13.06 4.55
N ASN A 136 -16.11 13.75 4.02
CA ASN A 136 -16.97 13.23 2.97
C ASN A 136 -16.37 13.62 1.62
N VAL A 137 -16.18 12.63 0.75
CA VAL A 137 -15.64 12.84 -0.59
C VAL A 137 -16.77 12.75 -1.60
N LYS A 138 -16.90 13.79 -2.42
CA LYS A 138 -17.87 13.85 -3.51
C LYS A 138 -17.22 13.44 -4.82
N ALA A 139 -17.98 12.73 -5.66
CA ALA A 139 -17.64 12.53 -7.06
C ALA A 139 -17.96 13.79 -7.87
N ASN A 140 -17.52 13.80 -9.13
CA ASN A 140 -17.71 14.93 -10.03
C ASN A 140 -19.19 15.20 -10.35
N ASP A 141 -20.05 14.19 -10.14
CA ASP A 141 -21.51 14.27 -10.26
C ASP A 141 -22.19 14.85 -9.00
N GLY A 142 -21.41 15.23 -7.99
CA GLY A 142 -21.89 15.79 -6.72
C GLY A 142 -22.34 14.74 -5.69
N ARG A 143 -22.38 13.45 -6.04
CA ARG A 143 -22.77 12.37 -5.11
C ARG A 143 -21.62 12.02 -4.18
N VAL A 144 -21.93 11.47 -3.01
CA VAL A 144 -20.90 10.97 -2.09
C VAL A 144 -20.26 9.72 -2.71
N SER A 145 -18.97 9.82 -3.01
CA SER A 145 -18.17 8.77 -3.65
C SER A 145 -17.41 7.93 -2.63
N GLY A 146 -17.23 8.46 -1.43
CA GLY A 146 -16.62 7.76 -0.30
C GLY A 146 -16.38 8.66 0.90
N THR A 147 -15.70 8.11 1.89
CA THR A 147 -15.28 8.80 3.10
C THR A 147 -13.79 8.66 3.30
N ALA A 148 -13.16 9.64 3.93
CA ALA A 148 -11.77 9.59 4.34
C ALA A 148 -11.62 10.00 5.80
N ALA A 149 -10.64 9.43 6.49
CA ALA A 149 -10.33 9.70 7.89
C ALA A 149 -8.82 9.87 8.04
N TRP A 150 -8.40 11.02 8.55
CA TRP A 150 -7.01 11.34 8.84
C TRP A 150 -6.79 11.35 10.35
N SER A 151 -5.90 10.50 10.84
CA SER A 151 -5.63 10.39 12.28
C SER A 151 -4.17 10.10 12.53
N ARG A 152 -3.68 10.51 13.71
CA ARG A 152 -2.39 10.06 14.21
C ARG A 152 -2.49 8.59 14.62
N VAL A 153 -1.51 7.79 14.23
CA VAL A 153 -1.34 6.42 14.72
C VAL A 153 -0.64 6.48 16.07
N ALA A 154 -1.25 5.90 17.09
CA ALA A 154 -0.62 5.78 18.40
C ALA A 154 0.70 5.01 18.26
N ALA A 155 1.75 5.48 18.94
CA ALA A 155 3.00 4.74 19.00
C ALA A 155 2.71 3.37 19.61
N LEU A 156 3.07 2.30 18.91
CA LEU A 156 2.91 0.97 19.45
C LEU A 156 4.00 0.79 20.52
N PRO A 157 3.64 0.41 21.76
CA PRO A 157 4.63 0.16 22.79
C PRO A 157 5.59 -0.95 22.34
N ASP A 158 6.89 -0.72 22.56
CA ASP A 158 8.04 -1.60 22.32
C ASP A 158 7.77 -2.85 21.50
N GLN A 159 7.69 -2.66 20.18
CA GLN A 159 7.92 -3.74 19.21
C GLN A 159 9.35 -3.65 18.69
N THR A 160 10.32 -3.73 19.61
CA THR A 160 11.69 -4.16 19.31
C THR A 160 11.73 -5.68 19.08
N SER A 161 10.72 -6.24 18.41
CA SER A 161 10.72 -7.62 17.96
C SER A 161 11.88 -7.78 16.99
N VAL A 162 13.00 -8.31 17.49
CA VAL A 162 14.26 -8.64 16.80
C VAL A 162 14.28 -8.05 15.39
N LEU A 163 14.58 -6.75 15.32
CA LEU A 163 14.60 -6.03 14.05
C LEU A 163 15.69 -6.65 13.19
N SER A 164 15.31 -7.60 12.36
CA SER A 164 16.19 -8.11 11.32
C SER A 164 16.62 -6.91 10.47
N PRO A 165 17.88 -6.81 10.04
CA PRO A 165 18.35 -5.71 9.20
C PRO A 165 17.60 -5.57 7.86
N ARG A 166 16.72 -6.53 7.54
CA ARG A 166 15.81 -6.50 6.38
C ARG A 166 14.41 -5.96 6.69
N THR A 167 14.09 -5.66 7.94
CA THR A 167 12.76 -5.15 8.32
C THR A 167 12.59 -3.73 7.79
N LYS A 168 11.53 -3.53 7.01
CA LYS A 168 11.19 -2.21 6.49
C LYS A 168 10.57 -1.35 7.58
N LEU A 169 11.03 -0.11 7.67
CA LEU A 169 10.60 0.85 8.67
C LEU A 169 9.98 2.08 8.01
N LEU A 170 8.96 2.63 8.65
CA LEU A 170 8.39 3.95 8.37
C LEU A 170 8.45 4.75 9.67
N ALA A 171 9.21 5.85 9.71
CA ALA A 171 9.41 6.65 10.92
C ALA A 171 9.86 5.83 12.17
N GLY A 172 10.68 4.80 11.96
CA GLY A 172 11.12 3.89 13.03
C GLY A 172 10.12 2.78 13.40
N VAL A 173 8.92 2.76 12.82
CA VAL A 173 7.92 1.71 13.05
C VAL A 173 7.98 0.65 11.94
N PRO A 174 8.01 -0.64 12.26
CA PRO A 174 7.94 -1.71 11.27
C PRO A 174 6.66 -1.63 10.43
N THR A 175 6.80 -1.74 9.11
CA THR A 175 5.62 -1.80 8.21
C THR A 175 4.76 -3.03 8.49
N THR A 176 5.34 -4.09 9.06
CA THR A 176 4.62 -5.27 9.53
C THR A 176 3.66 -4.94 10.67
N SER A 177 4.07 -4.09 11.62
CA SER A 177 3.21 -3.61 12.70
C SER A 177 2.08 -2.74 12.15
N LEU A 178 2.37 -1.84 11.21
CA LEU A 178 1.34 -1.03 10.54
C LEU A 178 0.33 -1.90 9.77
N ARG A 179 0.82 -2.93 9.08
CA ARG A 179 -0.05 -3.90 8.40
C ARG A 179 -0.93 -4.66 9.39
N ARG A 180 -0.38 -5.06 10.54
CA ARG A 180 -1.13 -5.77 11.58
C ARG A 180 -2.33 -4.96 12.09
N ILE A 181 -2.14 -3.65 12.32
CA ILE A 181 -3.26 -2.74 12.68
C ILE A 181 -4.40 -2.83 11.65
N VAL A 182 -4.08 -2.86 10.35
CA VAL A 182 -5.09 -2.97 9.30
C VAL A 182 -5.73 -4.36 9.30
N ILE A 183 -4.96 -5.42 9.49
CA ILE A 183 -5.48 -6.79 9.58
C ILE A 183 -6.49 -6.90 10.72
N ASP A 184 -6.13 -6.45 11.93
CA ASP A 184 -6.99 -6.52 13.11
C ASP A 184 -8.30 -5.74 12.87
N ARG A 185 -8.19 -4.55 12.24
CA ARG A 185 -9.36 -3.76 11.83
C ARG A 185 -10.22 -4.47 10.78
N MET A 186 -9.61 -5.14 9.81
CA MET A 186 -10.34 -5.87 8.77
C MET A 186 -11.02 -7.11 9.32
N ILE A 187 -10.41 -7.81 10.28
CA ILE A 187 -11.06 -8.92 10.99
C ILE A 187 -12.32 -8.42 11.69
N ALA A 188 -12.24 -7.32 12.44
CA ALA A 188 -13.39 -6.73 13.13
C ALA A 188 -14.50 -6.28 12.16
N ALA A 189 -14.13 -5.85 10.95
CA ALA A 189 -15.06 -5.41 9.91
C ALA A 189 -15.55 -6.53 8.98
N GLY A 190 -15.18 -7.80 9.23
CA GLY A 190 -15.50 -8.92 8.32
C GLY A 190 -14.88 -8.78 6.92
N GLY A 191 -13.75 -8.08 6.82
CA GLY A 191 -13.01 -7.82 5.59
C GLY A 191 -11.67 -8.56 5.53
N TRP A 192 -10.94 -8.33 4.44
CA TRP A 192 -9.62 -8.91 4.20
C TRP A 192 -8.68 -7.89 3.55
N VAL A 193 -7.39 -8.04 3.84
CA VAL A 193 -6.33 -7.27 3.18
C VAL A 193 -6.03 -7.91 1.82
N ILE A 194 -6.03 -7.10 0.76
CA ILE A 194 -5.75 -7.54 -0.60
C ILE A 194 -4.26 -7.49 -0.89
N ASN A 195 -3.65 -6.33 -0.60
CA ASN A 195 -2.27 -6.06 -0.95
C ASN A 195 -1.74 -4.90 -0.12
N ASP A 196 -0.42 -4.87 0.06
CA ASP A 196 0.30 -3.77 0.66
C ASP A 196 1.46 -3.37 -0.24
N THR A 197 1.71 -2.07 -0.34
CA THR A 197 2.78 -1.53 -1.19
C THR A 197 3.42 -0.33 -0.53
N GLU A 198 4.72 -0.21 -0.71
CA GLU A 198 5.45 1.00 -0.37
C GLU A 198 5.51 1.92 -1.59
N ARG A 199 5.22 3.20 -1.40
CA ARG A 199 5.23 4.22 -2.43
C ARG A 199 6.00 5.44 -1.97
N GLN A 200 6.37 6.30 -2.91
CA GLN A 200 6.95 7.60 -2.61
C GLN A 200 5.99 8.69 -3.09
N LEU A 201 5.43 9.47 -2.16
CA LEU A 201 4.48 10.56 -2.42
C LEU A 201 5.04 11.86 -1.85
N GLY A 202 5.08 12.94 -2.63
CA GLY A 202 5.68 14.21 -2.18
C GLY A 202 7.14 14.06 -1.70
N GLY A 203 7.91 13.13 -2.26
CA GLY A 203 9.28 12.83 -1.86
C GLY A 203 9.45 11.98 -0.59
N ARG A 204 8.36 11.64 0.11
CA ARG A 204 8.36 10.85 1.35
C ARG A 204 7.89 9.42 1.11
N SER A 205 8.42 8.46 1.87
CA SER A 205 7.95 7.08 1.85
C SER A 205 6.57 7.01 2.50
N VAL A 206 5.65 6.31 1.85
CA VAL A 206 4.27 6.09 2.28
C VAL A 206 3.98 4.60 2.16
N PHE A 207 3.53 3.98 3.24
CA PHE A 207 3.11 2.59 3.25
C PHE A 207 1.60 2.52 3.02
N VAL A 208 1.17 1.83 1.98
CA VAL A 208 -0.24 1.78 1.54
C VAL A 208 -0.76 0.35 1.65
N VAL A 209 -1.85 0.16 2.36
CA VAL A 209 -2.53 -1.13 2.48
C VAL A 209 -3.91 -1.03 1.84
N PHE A 210 -4.20 -1.92 0.90
CA PHE A 210 -5.48 -2.06 0.24
C PHE A 210 -6.25 -3.22 0.86
N ALA A 211 -7.52 -2.99 1.16
CA ALA A 211 -8.40 -3.98 1.75
C ALA A 211 -9.80 -3.91 1.14
N GLN A 212 -10.58 -4.94 1.40
CA GLN A 212 -11.99 -5.01 1.06
C GLN A 212 -12.79 -5.46 2.26
N SER A 213 -13.98 -4.92 2.42
CA SER A 213 -14.98 -5.41 3.36
C SER A 213 -16.34 -5.49 2.68
N THR A 214 -17.25 -6.21 3.33
CA THR A 214 -18.66 -6.22 2.96
C THR A 214 -19.37 -5.21 3.85
N GLY A 215 -20.00 -4.20 3.26
CA GLY A 215 -20.80 -3.23 4.00
C GLY A 215 -22.08 -3.86 4.56
N ALA A 216 -22.78 -3.14 5.45
CA ALA A 216 -24.03 -3.60 6.05
C ALA A 216 -25.09 -4.01 5.00
N ASP A 217 -25.10 -3.34 3.85
CA ASP A 217 -26.02 -3.61 2.74
C ASP A 217 -25.57 -4.79 1.84
N GLY A 218 -24.56 -5.55 2.23
CA GLY A 218 -23.94 -6.61 1.41
C GLY A 218 -23.08 -6.08 0.26
N ALA A 219 -23.04 -4.78 0.04
CA ALA A 219 -22.23 -4.15 -1.00
C ALA A 219 -20.74 -4.19 -0.66
N ARG A 220 -19.89 -4.48 -1.65
CA ARG A 220 -18.43 -4.48 -1.48
C ARG A 220 -17.89 -3.06 -1.32
N GLN A 221 -17.12 -2.85 -0.28
CA GLN A 221 -16.40 -1.61 -0.01
C GLN A 221 -14.91 -1.84 -0.22
N ASN A 222 -14.28 -0.93 -0.96
CA ASN A 222 -12.83 -0.87 -1.12
C ASN A 222 -12.27 0.10 -0.09
N LEU A 223 -11.28 -0.35 0.66
CA LEU A 223 -10.59 0.45 1.66
C LEU A 223 -9.13 0.62 1.28
N ALA A 224 -8.58 1.81 1.51
CA ALA A 224 -7.16 2.07 1.40
C ALA A 224 -6.66 2.78 2.65
N PHE A 225 -5.53 2.34 3.18
CA PHE A 225 -4.88 2.90 4.35
C PHE A 225 -3.50 3.41 3.96
N TYR A 226 -3.30 4.72 3.99
CA TYR A 226 -2.02 5.34 3.72
C TYR A 226 -1.37 5.74 5.03
N PHE A 227 -0.23 5.14 5.35
CA PHE A 227 0.59 5.49 6.48
C PHE A 227 1.76 6.35 6.02
N THR A 228 1.93 7.50 6.65
CA THR A 228 3.05 8.39 6.35
C THR A 228 3.59 9.06 7.60
N GLU A 229 4.85 9.44 7.55
CA GLU A 229 5.48 10.23 8.60
C GLU A 229 5.16 11.71 8.44
N PHE A 230 4.62 12.31 9.49
CA PHE A 230 4.46 13.73 9.61
C PHE A 230 4.91 14.15 11.01
N ASP A 231 5.94 14.99 11.06
CA ASP A 231 6.50 15.53 12.31
C ASP A 231 7.03 14.50 13.31
N GLY A 232 7.73 13.48 12.80
CA GLY A 232 8.25 12.38 13.61
C GLY A 232 7.16 11.46 14.17
N GLN A 233 5.91 11.66 13.75
CA GLN A 233 4.76 10.85 14.12
C GLN A 233 4.18 10.18 12.88
N ILE A 234 3.58 9.01 13.06
CA ILE A 234 2.90 8.33 11.96
C ILE A 234 1.46 8.80 11.94
N PHE A 235 1.00 9.17 10.75
CA PHE A 235 -0.39 9.45 10.47
C PHE A 235 -0.94 8.42 9.49
N SER A 236 -2.22 8.10 9.64
CA SER A 236 -2.97 7.25 8.75
C SER A 236 -4.08 8.04 8.06
N LEU A 237 -4.16 7.93 6.74
CA LEU A 237 -5.35 8.25 5.95
C LEU A 237 -6.08 6.95 5.63
N ALA A 238 -7.23 6.72 6.25
CA ALA A 238 -8.11 5.60 5.91
C ALA A 238 -9.22 6.10 4.97
N THR A 239 -9.37 5.47 3.81
CA THR A 239 -10.44 5.80 2.86
C THR A 239 -11.33 4.61 2.62
N THR A 240 -12.60 4.90 2.33
CA THR A 240 -13.63 3.89 2.02
C THR A 240 -14.41 4.38 0.83
N ALA A 241 -14.49 3.55 -0.21
CA ALA A 241 -15.25 3.84 -1.43
C ALA A 241 -15.97 2.59 -1.93
N THR A 242 -17.04 2.80 -2.70
CA THR A 242 -17.62 1.73 -3.49
C THR A 242 -16.72 1.38 -4.67
N ALA A 243 -16.97 0.22 -5.30
CA ALA A 243 -16.14 -0.27 -6.41
C ALA A 243 -15.97 0.72 -7.56
N ASN A 244 -17.01 1.52 -7.85
CA ASN A 244 -17.01 2.46 -8.97
C ASN A 244 -16.12 3.68 -8.74
N PHE A 245 -15.93 4.10 -7.48
CA PHE A 245 -15.20 5.32 -7.14
C PHE A 245 -13.83 5.06 -6.52
N ALA A 246 -13.48 3.81 -6.23
CA ALA A 246 -12.23 3.46 -5.56
C ALA A 246 -10.98 3.96 -6.30
N ASP A 247 -10.93 3.84 -7.62
CA ASP A 247 -9.79 4.30 -8.43
C ASP A 247 -9.63 5.84 -8.36
N GLN A 248 -10.75 6.57 -8.42
CA GLN A 248 -10.76 8.03 -8.32
C GLN A 248 -10.38 8.50 -6.90
N LEU A 249 -10.96 7.88 -5.87
CA LEU A 249 -10.67 8.23 -4.48
C LEU A 249 -9.22 7.94 -4.13
N ALA A 250 -8.64 6.85 -4.63
CA ALA A 250 -7.23 6.55 -4.45
C ALA A 250 -6.32 7.64 -5.05
N ALA A 251 -6.63 8.12 -6.25
CA ALA A 251 -5.87 9.21 -6.87
C ALA A 251 -5.97 10.51 -6.07
N GLN A 252 -7.16 10.86 -5.57
CA GLN A 252 -7.35 12.04 -4.71
C GLN A 252 -6.62 11.90 -3.37
N SER A 253 -6.61 10.69 -2.80
CA SER A 253 -5.89 10.38 -1.55
C SER A 253 -4.39 10.55 -1.72
N GLU A 254 -3.82 10.10 -2.84
CA GLU A 254 -2.40 10.28 -3.15
C GLU A 254 -2.04 11.75 -3.34
N GLN A 255 -2.89 12.54 -3.99
CA GLN A 255 -2.72 13.99 -4.12
C GLN A 255 -2.77 14.69 -2.76
N PHE A 256 -3.71 14.30 -1.89
CA PHE A 256 -3.81 14.83 -0.53
C PHE A 256 -2.53 14.56 0.27
N VAL A 257 -2.05 13.31 0.30
CA VAL A 257 -0.83 12.95 1.03
C VAL A 257 0.39 13.69 0.47
N ALA A 258 0.51 13.80 -0.86
CA ALA A 258 1.58 14.57 -1.48
C ALA A 258 1.55 16.06 -1.09
N ALA A 259 0.37 16.69 -1.13
CA ALA A 259 0.19 18.09 -0.78
C ALA A 259 0.50 18.38 0.70
N VAL A 260 0.16 17.45 1.61
CA VAL A 260 0.51 17.54 3.04
C VAL A 260 2.04 17.59 3.20
N HIS A 261 2.79 16.79 2.43
CA HIS A 261 4.25 16.81 2.48
C HIS A 261 4.86 18.05 1.84
N GLU A 262 4.34 18.51 0.71
CA GLU A 262 4.83 19.73 0.04
C GLU A 262 4.70 20.96 0.94
N ARG A 263 3.54 21.15 1.59
CA ARG A 263 3.31 22.28 2.50
C ARG A 263 4.29 22.29 3.68
N ARG A 264 4.66 21.12 4.21
CA ARG A 264 5.69 21.00 5.25
C ARG A 264 7.05 21.47 4.74
N HIS A 265 7.44 21.02 3.55
CA HIS A 265 8.71 21.43 2.94
C HIS A 265 8.77 22.95 2.74
N SER A 266 7.69 23.59 2.28
CA SER A 266 7.61 25.04 2.16
C SER A 266 7.72 25.75 3.52
N ALA A 267 6.99 25.28 4.54
CA ALA A 267 7.00 25.88 5.88
C ALA A 267 8.37 25.75 6.59
N GLN A 268 9.13 24.70 6.30
CA GLN A 268 10.49 24.52 6.82
C GLN A 268 11.54 25.37 6.08
N ALA A 269 11.30 25.72 4.81
CA ALA A 269 12.22 26.54 4.01
C ALA A 269 12.12 28.04 4.31
N THR A 270 11.12 28.48 5.07
CA THR A 270 10.91 29.90 5.45
C THR A 270 11.40 30.25 6.85
N ARG A 271 12.07 29.32 7.53
CA ARG A 271 12.74 29.52 8.82
C ARG A 271 14.25 29.43 8.63
#